data_AF-A0A196SCZ4-F1
#
_entry.id   AF-A0A196SCZ4-F1
#
_cell.length_a   1.000
_cell.length_b   1.000
_cell.length_c   1.000
_cell.angle_alpha   90.00
_cell.angle_beta   90.00
_cell.angle_gamma   90.00
#
_symmetry.space_group_name_H-M   'P 1'
#
loop_
_entity.id
_entity.type
_entity.pdbx_description
1 polymer ?
#
loop_
_entity_poly.entity_id
_entity_poly.type
_entity_poly.pdbx_seq_one_letter_code
_entity_poly.pdbx_strand_id
1 'polypeptide(L)'
;MHLYLTIHKPSVVQRSIYGNFSSPKTEEFIISRGNTIELWRLDESGNVNVICSYEVYGLIRSLKPFRLSGNDTDFILIGSDSGRIVVLRFNGETNAFEKIHQETFGKVGVIRG
;
A
#
# COMPACT_ATOMS: atom_id res chain seq x y z
N MET A 1 -0.19 -21.59 24.24
CA MET A 1 -0.22 -20.33 23.48
C MET A 1 1.22 -19.98 23.13
N HIS A 2 1.56 -19.91 21.84
CA HIS A 2 2.91 -19.53 21.39
C HIS A 2 2.86 -18.15 20.73
N LEU A 3 3.87 -17.33 21.00
CA LEU A 3 4.01 -15.98 20.46
C LEU A 3 5.00 -16.01 19.29
N TYR A 4 4.64 -15.40 18.17
CA TYR A 4 5.50 -15.27 17.00
C TYR A 4 5.82 -13.81 16.76
N LEU A 5 7.11 -13.52 16.52
CA LEU A 5 7.64 -12.19 16.21
C LEU A 5 8.36 -12.24 14.87
N THR A 6 8.11 -11.24 14.02
CA THR A 6 8.77 -11.12 12.72
C THR A 6 10.20 -10.58 12.91
N ILE A 7 11.21 -11.44 12.79
CA ILE A 7 12.63 -11.04 12.88
C ILE A 7 13.07 -10.32 11.60
N HIS A 8 12.64 -10.83 10.44
CA HIS A 8 12.90 -10.21 9.14
C HIS A 8 11.60 -10.11 8.35
N LYS A 9 11.37 -8.93 7.75
CA LYS A 9 10.21 -8.71 6.88
C LYS A 9 10.36 -9.51 5.58
N PRO A 10 9.25 -9.94 4.96
CA PRO A 10 9.28 -10.56 3.64
C PRO A 10 9.96 -9.64 2.62
N SER A 11 10.82 -10.18 1.76
CA SER A 11 11.57 -9.42 0.74
C SER A 11 11.05 -9.60 -0.68
N VAL A 12 10.08 -10.48 -0.90
CA VAL A 12 9.46 -10.68 -2.23
C VAL A 12 8.58 -9.48 -2.58
N VAL A 13 8.75 -8.93 -3.79
CA VAL A 13 7.85 -7.92 -4.36
C VAL A 13 6.79 -8.64 -5.18
N GLN A 14 5.54 -8.60 -4.74
CA GLN A 14 4.43 -9.20 -5.50
C GLN A 14 3.83 -8.21 -6.48
N ARG A 15 3.72 -6.94 -6.07
CA ARG A 15 3.13 -5.86 -6.85
C ARG A 15 3.83 -4.56 -6.55
N SER A 16 3.92 -3.70 -7.54
CA SER A 16 4.35 -2.32 -7.39
C SER A 16 3.51 -1.40 -8.26
N ILE A 17 3.34 -0.16 -7.81
CA ILE A 17 2.79 0.93 -8.61
C ILE A 17 3.67 2.16 -8.43
N TYR A 18 3.70 3.00 -9.45
CA TYR A 18 4.39 4.28 -9.45
C TYR A 18 3.35 5.41 -9.40
N GLY A 19 3.68 6.50 -8.73
CA GLY A 19 2.83 7.68 -8.62
C GLY A 19 3.40 8.74 -7.66
N ASN A 20 2.60 9.76 -7.41
CA ASN A 20 2.90 10.84 -6.47
C ASN A 20 1.99 10.68 -5.23
N PHE A 21 2.43 9.94 -4.20
CA PHE A 21 1.54 9.60 -3.08
C PHE A 21 1.62 10.59 -1.94
N SER A 22 2.80 11.19 -1.72
CA SER A 22 3.04 12.16 -0.66
C SER A 22 2.96 13.61 -1.11
N SER A 23 3.40 13.91 -2.34
CA SER A 23 3.50 15.27 -2.87
C SER A 23 3.50 15.27 -4.40
N PRO A 24 2.97 16.29 -5.07
CA PRO A 24 2.63 16.25 -6.51
C PRO A 24 3.81 16.09 -7.47
N LYS A 25 5.01 16.44 -7.02
CA LYS A 25 6.24 16.39 -7.81
C LYS A 25 7.21 15.32 -7.32
N THR A 26 6.80 14.54 -6.33
CA THR A 26 7.65 13.52 -5.71
C THR A 26 7.33 12.18 -6.34
N GLU A 27 8.31 11.62 -7.04
CA GLU A 27 8.20 10.31 -7.67
C GLU A 27 8.40 9.20 -6.66
N GLU A 28 7.41 8.32 -6.55
CA GLU A 28 7.35 7.32 -5.50
C GLU A 28 6.81 5.99 -6.01
N PHE A 29 7.14 4.93 -5.27
CA PHE A 29 6.68 3.59 -5.55
C PHE A 29 5.95 3.05 -4.33
N ILE A 30 4.75 2.50 -4.53
CA ILE A 30 4.11 1.65 -3.53
C ILE A 30 4.47 0.22 -3.86
N ILE A 31 4.99 -0.49 -2.86
CA ILE A 31 5.40 -1.89 -2.98
C ILE A 31 4.54 -2.74 -2.05
N SER A 32 4.05 -3.86 -2.59
CA SER A 32 3.38 -4.90 -1.81
C SER A 32 4.28 -6.12 -1.68
N ARG A 33 4.45 -6.58 -0.43
CA ARG A 33 5.25 -7.75 -0.06
C ARG A 33 4.38 -8.78 0.68
N GLY A 34 3.30 -9.22 0.06
CA GLY A 34 2.34 -10.14 0.70
C GLY A 34 1.40 -9.43 1.64
N ASN A 35 1.78 -9.41 2.92
CA ASN A 35 1.04 -8.81 4.03
C ASN A 35 1.53 -7.41 4.41
N THR A 36 2.50 -6.86 3.70
CA THR A 36 3.04 -5.52 3.96
C THR A 36 2.84 -4.64 2.74
N ILE A 37 2.48 -3.38 2.99
CA ILE A 37 2.50 -2.29 2.02
C ILE A 37 3.55 -1.27 2.43
N GLU A 38 4.33 -0.79 1.47
CA GLU A 38 5.44 0.13 1.72
C GLU A 38 5.45 1.26 0.70
N LEU A 39 5.80 2.47 1.14
CA LEU A 39 6.09 3.61 0.29
C LEU A 39 7.60 3.75 0.16
N TRP A 40 8.09 3.78 -1.07
CA TRP A 40 9.50 3.86 -1.43
C TRP A 40 9.73 5.13 -2.24
N ARG A 41 10.86 5.79 -2.02
CA ARG A 41 11.24 7.04 -2.70
C ARG A 41 12.74 7.05 -2.97
N LEU A 42 13.14 7.65 -4.09
CA LEU A 42 14.53 7.96 -4.38
C LEU A 42 15.01 9.17 -3.57
N ASP A 43 16.22 9.10 -3.03
CA ASP A 43 16.91 10.28 -2.53
C ASP A 43 17.64 11.04 -3.65
N GLU A 44 18.21 12.21 -3.32
CA GLU A 44 18.97 13.05 -4.26
C GLU A 44 20.25 12.36 -4.77
N SER A 45 20.74 11.35 -4.05
CA SER A 45 21.91 10.55 -4.43
C SER A 45 21.55 9.34 -5.30
N GLY A 46 20.25 9.13 -5.59
CA GLY A 46 19.74 8.02 -6.38
C GLY A 46 19.54 6.71 -5.61
N ASN A 47 19.68 6.70 -4.28
CA ASN A 47 19.37 5.50 -3.48
C ASN A 47 17.86 5.39 -3.24
N VAL A 48 17.37 4.16 -3.18
CA VAL A 48 15.96 3.90 -2.92
C VAL A 48 15.75 3.64 -1.43
N ASN A 49 14.91 4.45 -0.80
CA ASN A 49 14.65 4.42 0.63
C ASN A 49 13.19 4.07 0.92
N VAL A 50 12.96 3.32 2.00
CA VAL A 50 11.61 3.04 2.52
C VAL A 50 11.17 4.20 3.40
N ILE A 51 10.11 4.88 3.01
CA ILE A 51 9.55 6.04 3.72
C ILE A 51 8.54 5.60 4.78
N CYS A 52 7.67 4.66 4.41
CA CYS A 52 6.65 4.11 5.30
C CYS A 52 6.48 2.61 5.01
N SER A 53 6.22 1.81 6.04
CA SER A 53 5.98 0.37 5.95
C SER A 53 4.89 -0.01 6.93
N TYR A 54 3.83 -0.67 6.44
CA TYR A 54 2.65 -1.00 7.21
C TYR A 54 2.20 -2.44 6.94
N GLU A 55 1.92 -3.19 8.01
CA GLU A 55 1.40 -4.56 7.92
C GLU A 55 -0.13 -4.52 7.80
N VAL A 56 -0.66 -5.06 6.71
CA VAL A 56 -2.10 -5.02 6.41
C VAL A 56 -2.87 -6.20 6.99
N TYR A 57 -2.18 -7.19 7.59
CA TYR A 57 -2.76 -8.41 8.17
C TYR A 57 -3.71 -9.18 7.24
N GLY A 58 -3.37 -9.21 5.96
CA GLY A 58 -4.09 -9.92 4.91
C GLY A 58 -3.23 -10.06 3.66
N LEU A 59 -3.78 -10.61 2.57
CA LEU A 59 -3.05 -10.81 1.32
C LEU A 59 -3.46 -9.76 0.28
N ILE A 60 -2.53 -8.88 -0.09
CA ILE A 60 -2.75 -7.92 -1.17
C ILE A 60 -2.74 -8.63 -2.53
N ARG A 61 -3.86 -8.59 -3.27
CA ARG A 61 -4.04 -9.28 -4.56
C ARG A 61 -4.21 -8.36 -5.76
N SER A 62 -4.52 -7.09 -5.54
CA SER A 62 -4.49 -6.07 -6.58
C SER A 62 -4.14 -4.73 -5.96
N LEU A 63 -3.41 -3.92 -6.72
CA LEU A 63 -2.92 -2.63 -6.28
C LEU A 63 -2.89 -1.69 -7.51
N LYS A 64 -3.55 -0.54 -7.42
CA LYS A 64 -3.68 0.43 -8.52
C LYS A 64 -3.61 1.87 -8.00
N PRO A 65 -2.86 2.77 -8.66
CA PRO A 65 -2.95 4.20 -8.39
C PRO A 65 -4.17 4.79 -9.10
N PHE A 66 -4.76 5.82 -8.53
CA PHE A 66 -5.66 6.71 -9.26
C PHE A 66 -5.63 8.11 -8.65
N ARG A 67 -5.93 9.11 -9.49
CA ARG A 67 -6.03 10.51 -9.06
C ARG A 67 -7.45 11.00 -9.29
N LEU A 68 -8.01 11.68 -8.29
CA LEU A 68 -9.28 12.39 -8.43
C LEU A 68 -9.02 13.79 -8.97
N SER A 69 -9.94 14.30 -9.80
CA SER A 69 -9.86 15.68 -10.31
C SER A 69 -9.78 16.67 -9.15
N GLY A 70 -8.82 17.59 -9.22
CA GLY A 70 -8.57 18.59 -8.17
C GLY A 70 -7.69 18.11 -7.01
N ASN A 71 -7.25 16.84 -7.00
CA ASN A 71 -6.18 16.39 -6.12
C ASN A 71 -4.85 16.35 -6.87
N ASP A 72 -3.79 16.70 -6.17
CA ASP A 72 -2.44 16.72 -6.73
C ASP A 72 -1.63 15.46 -6.36
N THR A 73 -2.17 14.59 -5.49
CA THR A 73 -1.57 13.33 -5.06
C THR A 73 -2.45 12.14 -5.42
N ASP A 74 -1.82 10.98 -5.64
CA ASP A 74 -2.48 9.72 -5.98
C ASP A 74 -3.00 8.98 -4.75
N PHE A 75 -4.18 8.38 -4.92
CA PHE A 75 -4.76 7.41 -4.01
C PHE A 75 -4.34 5.99 -4.40
N ILE A 76 -4.41 5.09 -3.44
CA ILE A 76 -4.03 3.68 -3.59
C ILE A 76 -5.28 2.83 -3.46
N LEU A 77 -5.68 2.19 -4.54
CA LEU A 77 -6.76 1.21 -4.54
C LEU A 77 -6.18 -0.18 -4.28
N ILE A 78 -6.75 -0.88 -3.29
CA ILE A 78 -6.31 -2.22 -2.87
C ILE A 78 -7.49 -3.19 -2.94
N GLY A 79 -7.25 -4.32 -3.60
CA GLY A 79 -8.06 -5.52 -3.44
C GLY A 79 -7.27 -6.59 -2.69
N SER A 80 -7.86 -7.13 -1.62
CA SER A 80 -7.27 -8.19 -0.81
C SER A 80 -8.16 -9.44 -0.72
N ASP A 81 -7.77 -10.38 0.12
CA ASP A 81 -8.58 -11.51 0.57
C ASP A 81 -9.65 -11.11 1.60
N SER A 82 -9.77 -9.84 1.98
CA SER A 82 -10.79 -9.39 2.94
C SER A 82 -12.24 -9.39 2.41
N GLY A 83 -12.45 -9.57 1.11
CA GLY A 83 -13.77 -9.36 0.48
C GLY A 83 -14.19 -7.89 0.42
N ARG A 84 -13.23 -6.97 0.59
CA ARG A 84 -13.44 -5.51 0.58
C ARG A 84 -12.51 -4.83 -0.41
N ILE A 85 -13.02 -3.78 -1.05
CA ILE A 85 -12.21 -2.80 -1.79
C ILE A 85 -11.84 -1.70 -0.80
N VAL A 86 -10.54 -1.38 -0.74
CA VAL A 86 -10.00 -0.37 0.19
C VAL A 86 -9.31 0.72 -0.62
N VAL A 87 -9.58 1.98 -0.28
CA VAL A 87 -8.85 3.14 -0.81
C VAL A 87 -8.02 3.74 0.31
N LEU A 88 -6.72 3.85 0.07
CA LEU A 88 -5.77 4.50 0.98
C LEU A 88 -5.27 5.82 0.38
N ARG A 89 -4.91 6.74 1.26
CA ARG A 89 -4.10 7.93 0.99
C ARG A 89 -2.88 7.87 1.90
N PHE A 90 -1.73 8.33 1.43
CA PHE A 90 -0.58 8.51 2.31
C PHE A 90 -0.60 9.91 2.91
N ASN A 91 -0.46 10.02 4.23
CA ASN A 91 -0.32 11.28 4.93
C ASN A 91 1.15 11.47 5.33
N GLY A 92 1.81 12.45 4.70
CA GLY A 92 3.22 12.76 4.95
C GLY A 92 3.50 13.40 6.31
N GLU A 93 2.50 14.01 6.96
CA GLU A 93 2.66 14.61 8.29
C GLU A 93 2.67 13.54 9.38
N THR A 94 1.79 12.54 9.27
CA THR A 94 1.70 11.42 10.23
C THR A 94 2.57 10.23 9.84
N ASN A 95 3.17 10.27 8.64
CA ASN A 95 3.90 9.17 8.02
C ASN A 95 3.10 7.84 8.02
N ALA A 96 1.81 7.92 7.71
CA ALA A 96 0.88 6.80 7.81
C ALA A 96 -0.01 6.67 6.57
N PHE A 97 -0.45 5.43 6.31
CA PHE A 97 -1.50 5.17 5.34
C PHE A 97 -2.87 5.35 6.00
N GLU A 98 -3.63 6.32 5.52
CA GLU A 98 -4.97 6.61 5.96
C GLU A 98 -5.99 5.90 5.06
N LYS A 99 -6.91 5.18 5.68
CA LYS A 99 -8.01 4.52 4.97
C LYS A 99 -9.13 5.52 4.74
N ILE A 100 -9.29 5.92 3.48
CA ILE A 100 -10.27 6.93 3.06
C ILE A 100 -11.62 6.27 2.74
N HIS A 101 -11.59 5.07 2.16
CA HIS A 101 -12.81 4.32 1.84
C HIS A 101 -12.62 2.82 2.07
N GLN A 102 -13.71 2.14 2.41
CA GLN A 102 -13.76 0.70 2.53
C GLN A 102 -15.16 0.19 2.22
N GLU A 103 -15.27 -0.66 1.21
CA GLU A 103 -16.54 -1.19 0.74
C GLU A 103 -16.51 -2.72 0.66
N THR A 104 -17.50 -3.36 1.28
CA THR A 104 -17.63 -4.82 1.25
C THR A 104 -18.37 -5.23 -0.02
N PHE A 105 -17.74 -6.09 -0.82
CA PHE A 105 -18.33 -6.62 -2.05
C PHE A 105 -18.55 -8.14 -2.01
N GLY A 106 -17.96 -8.84 -1.03
CA GLY A 106 -18.02 -10.29 -0.98
C GLY A 106 -17.59 -10.86 0.36
N LYS A 107 -17.56 -12.20 0.41
CA LYS A 107 -17.06 -12.94 1.57
C LYS A 107 -15.53 -12.84 1.65
N VAL A 108 -15.01 -12.98 2.87
CA VAL A 108 -13.58 -13.08 3.15
C VAL A 108 -13.03 -14.38 2.53
N GLY A 109 -11.82 -14.30 1.98
CA GLY A 109 -11.05 -15.41 1.43
C GLY A 109 -10.69 -15.25 -0.04
N VAL A 110 -9.80 -16.12 -0.51
CA VAL A 110 -9.50 -16.29 -1.94
C VAL A 110 -10.48 -17.31 -2.50
N ILE A 111 -11.62 -16.83 -2.99
CA ILE A 111 -12.72 -17.67 -3.49
C ILE A 111 -12.70 -17.67 -5.02
N ARG A 112 -12.89 -18.85 -5.63
CA ARG A 112 -13.18 -18.96 -7.08
C ARG A 112 -14.67 -18.69 -7.29
N GLY A 113 -14.98 -17.73 -8.15
CA GLY A 113 -16.32 -17.56 -8.72
C GLY A 113 -16.61 -18.67 -9.73
#